data_AF-A0A849QAF4-F1
#
_entry.id   AF-A0A849QAF4-F1
#
_cell.length_a   1.000
_cell.length_b   1.000
_cell.length_c   1.000
_cell.angle_alpha   90.00
_cell.angle_beta   90.00
_cell.angle_gamma   90.00
#
_symmetry.space_group_name_H-M   'P 1'
#
loop_
_entity.id
_entity.type
_entity.pdbx_description
1 polymer ?
#
loop_
_entity_poly.entity_id
_entity_poly.type
_entity_poly.pdbx_seq_one_letter_code
_entity_poly.pdbx_strand_id
1 'polypeptide(L)'
;MHEQVIGMASEETRANGTDDPLAGEGLLKYVRILKDNDVKVTSQRVRILEYLDMSQGHVDAETLHKVLRRENPSLSKTTVYNNLELFRKKGLVSVL
;
A
#
# COMPACT_ATOMS: atom_id res chain seq x y z
N MET A 1 2.27 -1.41 -24.14
CA MET A 1 2.59 -1.54 -22.70
C MET A 1 1.31 -1.19 -21.96
N HIS A 2 0.79 -2.10 -21.13
CA HIS A 2 -0.47 -1.87 -20.41
C HIS A 2 -0.20 -0.93 -19.22
N GLU A 3 -0.83 0.24 -19.24
CA GLU A 3 -0.87 1.22 -18.17
C GLU A 3 -1.86 0.69 -17.13
N GLN A 4 -1.35 0.05 -16.05
CA GLN A 4 -2.19 -0.45 -14.97
C GLN A 4 -2.36 0.65 -13.93
N VAL A 5 -3.55 1.23 -13.87
CA VAL A 5 -3.92 2.24 -12.88
C VAL A 5 -4.27 1.55 -11.57
N ILE A 6 -3.61 1.91 -10.48
CA ILE A 6 -3.83 1.28 -9.16
C ILE A 6 -4.25 2.35 -8.15
N GLY A 7 -5.38 2.10 -7.49
CA GLY A 7 -5.92 2.93 -6.41
C GLY A 7 -6.16 2.15 -5.13
N MET A 8 -6.19 2.84 -3.99
CA MET A 8 -6.65 2.24 -2.74
C MET A 8 -8.14 1.96 -2.84
N ALA A 9 -8.58 0.77 -2.42
CA ALA A 9 -9.99 0.44 -2.40
C ALA A 9 -10.71 1.39 -1.43
N SER A 10 -11.68 2.13 -1.96
CA SER A 10 -12.50 3.06 -1.18
C SER A 10 -13.67 2.29 -0.59
N GLU A 11 -13.53 1.70 0.60
CA GLU A 11 -14.68 1.19 1.34
C GLU A 11 -14.60 1.50 2.84
N GLU A 12 -15.76 1.91 3.35
CA GLU A 12 -16.06 2.45 4.67
C GLU A 12 -15.58 1.60 5.86
N THR A 13 -15.25 2.34 6.91
CA THR A 13 -15.05 1.92 8.29
C THR A 13 -15.97 0.77 8.73
N ARG A 14 -15.36 -0.33 9.17
CA ARG A 14 -15.94 -1.18 10.22
C ARG A 14 -14.97 -1.24 11.39
N ALA A 15 -15.41 -0.66 12.50
CA ALA A 15 -14.67 -0.52 13.74
C ALA A 15 -14.34 -1.87 14.39
N ASN A 16 -13.11 -2.00 14.87
CA ASN A 16 -12.86 -2.65 16.15
C ASN A 16 -11.67 -1.97 16.86
N GLY A 17 -11.80 -1.80 18.17
CA GLY A 17 -11.17 -0.77 19.01
C GLY A 17 -9.67 -0.55 18.83
N THR A 18 -9.30 0.73 18.75
CA THR A 18 -8.24 1.34 19.59
C THR A 18 -8.52 2.84 19.59
N ASP A 19 -9.21 3.31 20.61
CA ASP A 19 -9.19 4.69 21.08
C ASP A 19 -7.78 5.03 21.55
N ASP A 20 -6.91 5.51 20.65
CA ASP A 20 -5.70 6.20 21.08
C ASP A 20 -5.62 7.56 20.36
N PRO A 21 -5.96 8.66 21.05
CA PRO A 21 -6.01 9.99 20.45
C PRO A 21 -4.63 10.66 20.29
N LEU A 22 -3.49 9.97 20.49
CA LEU A 22 -2.16 10.61 20.63
C LEU A 22 -0.94 9.83 20.07
N ALA A 23 -1.08 8.96 19.06
CA ALA A 23 0.08 8.21 18.50
C ALA A 23 0.50 8.66 17.09
N GLY A 24 1.73 9.20 16.98
CA GLY A 24 2.39 9.71 15.75
C GLY A 24 2.00 9.06 14.41
N GLU A 25 1.54 9.92 13.50
CA GLU A 25 0.29 9.69 12.75
C GLU A 25 0.40 8.96 11.39
N GLY A 26 1.60 8.68 10.86
CA GLY A 26 1.75 8.07 9.54
C GLY A 26 1.97 6.56 9.53
N LEU A 27 2.96 6.09 10.28
CA LEU A 27 3.48 4.72 10.16
C LEU A 27 2.52 3.67 10.74
N LEU A 28 1.85 4.00 11.85
CA LEU A 28 0.95 3.07 12.55
C LEU A 28 -0.31 2.77 11.72
N LYS A 29 -0.79 3.74 10.92
CA LYS A 29 -1.94 3.58 10.00
C LYS A 29 -1.75 2.37 9.09
N TYR A 30 -0.65 2.33 8.34
CA TYR A 30 -0.40 1.26 7.37
C TYR A 30 -0.03 -0.07 8.02
N VAL A 31 0.65 -0.04 9.17
CA VAL A 31 0.92 -1.26 9.96
C VAL A 31 -0.40 -1.92 10.39
N ARG A 32 -1.38 -1.12 10.82
CA ARG A 32 -2.71 -1.62 11.20
C ARG A 32 -3.45 -2.21 10.00
N ILE A 33 -3.48 -1.50 8.87
CA ILE A 33 -4.10 -1.97 7.62
C ILE A 33 -3.55 -3.35 7.21
N LEU A 34 -2.21 -3.50 7.23
CA LEU A 34 -1.57 -4.77 6.90
C LEU A 34 -1.94 -5.89 7.88
N LYS A 35 -1.95 -5.60 9.19
CA LYS A 35 -2.33 -6.59 10.21
C LYS A 35 -3.78 -7.04 10.08
N ASP A 36 -4.69 -6.08 9.90
CA ASP A 36 -6.14 -6.34 9.80
C ASP A 36 -6.48 -7.20 8.57
N ASN A 37 -5.69 -7.05 7.49
CA ASN A 37 -5.85 -7.81 6.25
C ASN A 37 -5.02 -9.11 6.21
N ASP A 38 -4.46 -9.54 7.34
CA ASP A 38 -3.61 -10.74 7.44
C ASP A 38 -2.45 -10.70 6.41
N VAL A 39 -1.79 -9.55 6.34
CA VAL A 39 -0.62 -9.32 5.50
C VAL A 39 0.59 -9.08 6.40
N LYS A 40 1.63 -9.90 6.22
CA LYS A 40 2.89 -9.73 6.97
C LYS A 40 3.40 -8.29 6.84
N VAL A 41 3.61 -7.64 7.98
CA VAL A 41 4.12 -6.27 8.08
C VAL A 41 5.60 -6.27 7.72
N THR A 42 5.95 -5.51 6.68
CA THR A 42 7.34 -5.25 6.30
C THR A 42 7.48 -3.77 5.93
N SER A 43 8.67 -3.21 6.10
CA SER A 43 8.92 -1.79 5.77
C SER A 43 8.61 -1.47 4.31
N GLN A 44 8.89 -2.41 3.39
CA GLN A 44 8.51 -2.28 1.97
C GLN A 44 7.00 -2.15 1.77
N ARG A 45 6.20 -3.01 2.43
CA ARG A 45 4.73 -3.00 2.27
C ARG A 45 4.09 -1.76 2.85
N VAL A 46 4.60 -1.30 3.98
CA VAL A 46 4.19 -0.04 4.61
C VAL A 46 4.46 1.14 3.68
N ARG A 47 5.67 1.22 3.10
CA ARG A 47 6.01 2.27 2.12
C ARG A 47 5.17 2.22 0.85
N ILE A 48 4.87 1.04 0.34
CA ILE A 48 3.99 0.91 -0.83
C ILE A 48 2.60 1.47 -0.52
N LEU A 49 1.99 1.09 0.60
CA LEU A 49 0.67 1.60 0.99
C LEU A 49 0.67 3.10 1.24
N GLU A 50 1.70 3.62 1.90
CA GLU A 50 1.87 5.06 2.11
C GLU A 50 1.94 5.83 0.79
N TYR A 51 2.71 5.34 -0.17
CA TYR A 51 2.81 5.99 -1.46
C TYR A 51 1.47 5.97 -2.22
N LEU A 52 0.72 4.86 -2.15
CA LEU A 52 -0.59 4.73 -2.78
C LEU A 52 -1.64 5.67 -2.15
N ASP A 53 -1.61 5.83 -0.83
CA ASP A 53 -2.48 6.75 -0.07
C ASP A 53 -2.18 8.22 -0.43
N MET A 54 -0.89 8.58 -0.47
CA MET A 54 -0.46 9.94 -0.82
C MET A 54 -0.74 10.32 -2.27
N SER A 55 -0.74 9.35 -3.19
CA SER A 55 -0.88 9.61 -4.63
C SER A 55 -2.34 9.70 -5.11
N GLN A 56 -3.29 9.94 -4.19
CA GLN A 56 -4.72 10.14 -4.50
C GLN A 56 -5.35 8.98 -5.31
N GLY A 57 -4.83 7.75 -5.16
CA GLY A 57 -5.44 6.56 -5.75
C GLY A 57 -5.21 6.35 -7.25
N HIS A 58 -4.32 7.10 -7.89
CA HIS A 58 -3.96 6.86 -9.30
C HIS A 58 -2.45 6.80 -9.45
N VAL A 59 -1.90 5.58 -9.33
CA VAL A 59 -0.47 5.35 -9.54
C VAL A 59 -0.23 4.25 -10.56
N ASP A 60 0.57 4.57 -11.57
CA ASP A 60 1.17 3.58 -12.43
C ASP A 60 2.18 2.72 -11.69
N ALA A 61 2.10 1.40 -11.87
CA ALA A 61 3.05 0.46 -11.30
C ALA A 61 4.52 0.79 -11.64
N GLU A 62 4.78 1.37 -12.82
CA GLU A 62 6.11 1.84 -13.20
C GLU A 62 6.57 3.05 -12.41
N THR A 63 5.68 4.01 -12.14
CA THR A 63 5.97 5.19 -11.32
C THR A 63 6.24 4.77 -9.88
N LEU A 64 5.41 3.89 -9.33
CA LEU A 64 5.62 3.30 -8.01
C LEU A 64 6.99 2.60 -7.93
N HIS A 65 7.33 1.78 -8.93
CA HIS A 65 8.64 1.10 -8.98
C HIS A 65 9.80 2.10 -9.01
N LYS A 66 9.71 3.15 -9.83
CA LYS A 66 10.75 4.19 -9.92
C LYS A 66 10.97 4.89 -8.59
N VAL A 67 9.90 5.23 -7.86
CA VAL A 67 10.02 5.88 -6.56
C VAL A 67 10.61 4.93 -5.52
N LEU A 68 10.05 3.72 -5.38
CA LEU A 68 10.53 2.76 -4.38
C LEU A 68 11.96 2.28 -4.65
N ARG A 69 12.41 2.25 -5.92
CA ARG A 69 13.80 1.95 -6.27
C ARG A 69 14.77 3.02 -5.77
N ARG A 70 14.35 4.28 -5.62
CA ARG A 70 15.22 5.33 -5.05
C ARG A 70 15.49 5.07 -3.56
N GLU A 71 14.52 4.52 -2.84
CA GLU A 71 14.69 4.12 -1.43
C GLU A 71 15.36 2.75 -1.28
N ASN A 72 15.09 1.82 -2.21
CA ASN A 72 15.64 0.46 -2.20
C ASN A 72 16.13 0.05 -3.59
N PRO A 73 17.43 0.29 -3.91
CA PRO A 73 17.99 0.04 -5.24
C PRO A 73 17.89 -1.42 -5.70
N SER A 74 17.81 -2.37 -4.77
CA SER A 74 17.70 -3.81 -5.02
C SER A 74 16.26 -4.26 -5.32
N LEU A 75 15.27 -3.35 -5.28
CA LEU A 75 13.87 -3.69 -5.51
C LEU A 75 13.60 -3.93 -7.01
N SER A 76 13.20 -5.15 -7.34
CA SER A 76 12.80 -5.53 -8.70
C SER A 76 11.37 -5.07 -9.02
N LYS A 77 11.07 -4.87 -10.33
CA LYS A 77 9.71 -4.63 -10.81
C LYS A 77 8.76 -5.73 -10.34
N THR A 78 9.18 -6.99 -10.48
CA THR A 78 8.42 -8.18 -10.07
C THR A 78 8.02 -8.12 -8.60
N THR A 79 8.90 -7.66 -7.71
CA THR A 79 8.57 -7.51 -6.28
C THR A 79 7.46 -6.48 -6.06
N VAL A 80 7.45 -5.38 -6.81
CA VAL A 80 6.38 -4.37 -6.73
C VAL A 80 5.07 -4.97 -7.20
N TYR A 81 5.04 -5.58 -8.40
CA TYR A 81 3.84 -6.23 -8.94
C TYR A 81 3.30 -7.34 -8.01
N ASN A 82 4.17 -8.15 -7.41
CA ASN A 82 3.75 -9.20 -6.47
C ASN A 82 3.07 -8.63 -5.21
N ASN A 83 3.58 -7.50 -4.67
CA ASN A 83 2.93 -6.86 -3.53
C ASN A 83 1.61 -6.19 -3.92
N LEU A 84 1.54 -5.55 -5.10
CA LEU A 84 0.30 -4.97 -5.62
C LEU A 84 -0.76 -6.04 -5.85
N GLU A 85 -0.39 -7.18 -6.43
CA GLU A 85 -1.30 -8.30 -6.62
C GLU A 85 -1.75 -8.89 -5.28
N LEU A 86 -0.86 -9.00 -4.30
CA LEU A 86 -1.22 -9.42 -2.95
C LEU A 86 -2.24 -8.46 -2.32
N PHE A 87 -2.00 -7.15 -2.43
CA PHE A 87 -2.90 -6.13 -1.91
C PHE A 87 -4.26 -6.19 -2.62
N ARG A 88 -4.27 -6.42 -3.94
CA ARG A 88 -5.51 -6.61 -4.70
C ARG A 88 -6.29 -7.82 -4.25
N LYS A 89 -5.62 -8.96 -4.04
CA LYS A 89 -6.23 -10.18 -3.52
C LYS A 89 -6.80 -10.01 -2.11
N LYS A 90 -6.25 -9.08 -1.33
CA LYS A 90 -6.69 -8.74 0.02
C LYS A 90 -7.68 -7.57 0.05
N GLY A 91 -8.09 -7.02 -1.09
CA GLY A 91 -9.03 -5.90 -1.16
C GLY A 91 -8.46 -4.55 -0.69
N LEU A 92 -7.14 -4.43 -0.56
CA LEU A 92 -6.46 -3.19 -0.14
C LEU A 92 -6.32 -2.18 -1.28
N VAL A 93 -6.18 -2.69 -2.51
CA VAL A 93 -6.04 -1.88 -3.72
C VAL A 93 -6.95 -2.43 -4.80
N SER A 94 -7.49 -1.54 -5.62
CA SER A 94 -8.23 -1.89 -6.83
C SER A 94 -7.43 -1.45 -8.06
N VAL A 95 -7.46 -2.27 -9.11
CA VAL A 95 -6.98 -1.86 -10.43
C VAL A 95 -8.18 -1.23 -11.13
N LEU A 96 -8.07 0.03 -11.52
CA LEU A 96 -9.07 0.75 -12.30
C LEU A 96 -8.81 0.60 -13.80
#